data_AF-A0ABD0SJB0-F1
#
_entry.id   AF-A0ABD0SJB0-F1
#
_cell.length_a   1.000
_cell.length_b   1.000
_cell.length_c   1.000
_cell.angle_alpha   90.00
_cell.angle_beta   90.00
_cell.angle_gamma   90.00
#
_symmetry.space_group_name_H-M   'P 1'
#
loop_
_entity.id
_entity.type
_entity.pdbx_description
1 polymer ?
#
loop_
_entity_poly.entity_id
_entity_poly.type
_entity_poly.pdbx_seq_one_letter_code
_entity_poly.pdbx_strand_id
1 'polypeptide(L)'
;MEELIKLQTDNKNQITRGLTNFKKSPKDRLTEAYCQIRLETLDQQWKWFTDNHLSIVKSSDLEDDCYKKYVEEEIYEETEDIYIEYKSMLRCTLNKLSPVSLESCKQNSNSATNVHTHSSVKLPEICIPKFSGKYSEWATFKDMFTSLIHCNNSLENVQKLQII
;
A
#
# COMPACT_ATOMS: atom_id res chain seq x y z
N MET A 1 26.59 8.20 -22.00
CA MET A 1 26.02 6.94 -21.48
C MET A 1 26.51 6.65 -20.06
N GLU A 2 27.83 6.52 -19.84
CA GLU A 2 28.42 6.19 -18.52
C GLU A 2 27.96 7.10 -17.37
N GLU A 3 27.93 8.43 -17.58
CA GLU A 3 27.48 9.37 -16.55
C GLU A 3 26.01 9.15 -16.15
N LEU A 4 25.14 8.83 -17.12
CA LEU A 4 23.72 8.55 -16.86
C LEU A 4 23.56 7.24 -16.06
N ILE A 5 24.34 6.21 -16.40
CA ILE A 5 24.34 4.92 -15.69
C ILE A 5 24.88 5.07 -14.27
N LYS A 6 25.93 5.89 -14.09
CA LYS A 6 26.43 6.24 -12.76
C LYS A 6 25.36 6.95 -11.93
N LEU A 7 24.69 7.95 -12.50
CA LEU A 7 23.59 8.64 -11.83
C LEU A 7 22.43 7.69 -11.48
N GLN A 8 22.11 6.74 -12.37
CA GLN A 8 21.11 5.70 -12.13
C GLN A 8 21.47 4.83 -10.92
N THR A 9 22.74 4.44 -10.83
CA THR A 9 23.27 3.64 -9.73
C THR A 9 23.22 4.41 -8.41
N ASP A 10 23.58 5.70 -8.42
CA ASP A 10 23.49 6.55 -7.24
C ASP A 10 22.04 6.72 -6.75
N ASN A 11 21.09 6.92 -7.67
CA ASN A 11 19.67 7.02 -7.35
C ASN A 11 19.13 5.70 -6.77
N LYS A 12 19.44 4.54 -7.37
CA LYS A 12 19.14 3.21 -6.81
C LYS A 12 19.65 3.11 -5.37
N ASN A 13 20.92 3.41 -5.15
CA ASN A 13 21.55 3.36 -3.83
C ASN A 13 20.86 4.25 -2.80
N GLN A 14 20.42 5.44 -3.17
CA GLN A 14 19.68 6.33 -2.27
C GLN A 14 18.34 5.73 -1.83
N ILE A 15 17.58 5.15 -2.77
CA ILE A 15 16.29 4.51 -2.49
C ILE A 15 16.50 3.29 -1.58
N THR A 16 17.46 2.42 -1.91
CA THR A 16 17.80 1.21 -1.12
C THR A 16 18.26 1.55 0.31
N ARG A 17 19.11 2.56 0.47
CA ARG A 17 19.52 3.05 1.79
C ARG A 17 18.33 3.61 2.56
N GLY A 18 17.43 4.32 1.87
CA GLY A 18 16.18 4.79 2.43
C GLY A 18 15.35 3.67 3.06
N LEU A 19 15.08 2.62 2.29
CA LEU A 19 14.35 1.45 2.77
C LEU A 19 15.05 0.79 3.97
N THR A 20 16.35 0.57 3.85
CA THR A 20 17.17 -0.03 4.93
C THR A 20 17.10 0.80 6.22
N ASN A 21 17.21 2.12 6.11
CA ASN A 21 17.14 3.03 7.25
C ASN A 21 15.74 3.06 7.86
N PHE A 22 14.69 2.99 7.03
CA PHE A 22 13.32 2.90 7.51
C PHE A 22 13.07 1.59 8.28
N LYS A 23 13.50 0.44 7.73
CA LYS A 23 13.42 -0.87 8.41
C LYS A 23 14.11 -0.89 9.77
N LYS A 24 15.20 -0.12 9.93
CA LYS A 24 15.98 0.02 11.17
C LYS A 24 15.48 1.13 12.10
N SER A 25 14.52 1.95 11.68
CA SER A 25 14.06 3.09 12.48
C SER A 25 13.24 2.60 13.68
N PRO A 26 13.46 3.16 14.88
CA PRO A 26 12.71 2.76 16.06
C PRO A 26 11.27 3.31 15.97
N LYS A 27 10.31 2.60 16.59
CA LYS A 27 8.86 2.82 16.40
C LYS A 27 8.39 4.21 16.85
N ASP A 28 9.02 4.77 17.86
CA ASP A 28 8.80 6.11 18.40
C ASP A 28 9.11 7.22 17.37
N ARG A 29 10.06 7.00 16.47
CA ARG A 29 10.41 7.96 15.40
C ARG A 29 9.47 7.89 14.20
N LEU A 30 8.71 6.80 14.05
CA LEU A 30 7.79 6.59 12.94
C LEU A 30 6.47 7.34 13.18
N THR A 31 6.52 8.66 13.16
CA THR A 31 5.32 9.52 13.23
C THR A 31 4.65 9.64 11.87
N GLU A 32 3.38 10.05 11.87
CA GLU A 32 2.62 10.25 10.63
C GLU A 32 3.32 11.27 9.72
N ALA A 33 3.72 12.41 10.28
CA ALA A 33 4.46 13.45 9.55
C ALA A 33 5.78 12.92 8.97
N TYR A 34 6.54 12.12 9.73
CA TYR A 34 7.78 11.51 9.22
C TYR A 34 7.51 10.59 8.03
N CYS A 35 6.51 9.71 8.14
CA CYS A 35 6.16 8.79 7.07
C CYS A 35 5.64 9.53 5.83
N GLN A 36 4.86 10.59 5.99
CA GLN A 36 4.34 11.41 4.90
C GLN A 36 5.46 12.13 4.15
N ILE A 37 6.35 12.85 4.86
CA ILE A 37 7.52 13.52 4.26
C ILE A 37 8.40 12.50 3.55
N ARG A 38 8.60 11.33 4.15
CA ARG A 38 9.44 10.29 3.55
C ARG A 38 8.81 9.72 2.29
N LEU A 39 7.48 9.59 2.23
CA LEU A 39 6.77 9.15 1.04
C LEU A 39 6.90 10.16 -0.10
N GLU A 40 6.74 11.45 0.18
CA GLU A 40 6.93 12.54 -0.80
C GLU A 40 8.37 12.56 -1.34
N THR A 41 9.36 12.43 -0.44
CA THR A 41 10.78 12.35 -0.83
C THR A 41 11.04 11.12 -1.70
N LEU A 42 10.48 9.96 -1.33
CA LEU A 42 10.63 8.71 -2.09
C LEU A 42 10.03 8.84 -3.50
N ASP A 43 8.85 9.44 -3.63
CA ASP A 43 8.19 9.67 -4.92
C ASP A 43 9.01 10.63 -5.80
N GLN A 44 9.64 11.64 -5.22
CA GLN A 44 10.54 12.53 -5.96
C GLN A 44 11.81 11.80 -6.42
N GLN A 45 12.42 10.97 -5.56
CA GLN A 45 13.58 10.15 -5.93
C GLN A 45 13.25 9.15 -7.05
N TRP A 46 12.08 8.51 -6.99
CA TRP A 46 11.60 7.61 -8.03
C TRP A 46 11.37 8.33 -9.35
N LYS A 47 10.81 9.55 -9.30
CA LYS A 47 10.67 10.39 -10.49
C LYS A 47 12.03 10.70 -11.15
N TRP A 48 13.04 11.10 -10.37
CA TRP A 48 14.38 11.35 -10.93
C TRP A 48 15.03 10.08 -11.51
N PHE A 49 14.84 8.93 -10.83
CA PHE A 49 15.32 7.64 -11.32
C PHE A 49 14.68 7.25 -12.67
N THR A 50 13.37 7.41 -12.79
CA THR A 50 12.61 7.08 -14.02
C THR A 50 12.88 8.07 -15.15
N ASP A 51 12.99 9.37 -14.86
CA ASP A 51 13.37 10.39 -15.86
C ASP A 51 14.81 10.15 -16.39
N ASN A 52 15.74 9.72 -15.52
CA ASN A 52 17.09 9.35 -15.93
C ASN A 52 17.13 8.02 -16.71
N HIS A 53 16.38 7.00 -16.29
CA HIS A 53 16.20 5.77 -17.06
C HIS A 53 15.73 6.05 -18.49
N LEU A 54 14.71 6.90 -18.63
CA LEU A 54 14.19 7.30 -19.94
C LEU A 54 15.27 7.99 -20.79
N SER A 55 16.16 8.76 -20.16
CA SER A 55 17.28 9.40 -20.85
C SER A 55 18.34 8.38 -21.30
N ILE A 56 18.61 7.34 -20.51
CA ILE A 56 19.47 6.21 -20.89
C ILE A 56 18.87 5.49 -22.11
N VAL A 57 17.61 5.08 -22.04
CA VAL A 57 16.92 4.34 -23.11
C VAL A 57 16.79 5.16 -24.39
N LYS A 58 16.59 6.47 -24.30
CA LYS A 58 16.53 7.34 -25.48
C LYS A 58 17.88 7.57 -26.15
N SER A 59 18.97 7.47 -25.40
CA SER A 59 20.33 7.70 -25.91
C SER A 59 21.08 6.41 -26.20
N SER A 60 20.46 5.24 -26.00
CA SER A 60 21.10 3.95 -26.18
C SER A 60 21.11 3.52 -27.64
N ASP A 61 22.27 2.98 -28.03
CA ASP A 61 22.42 2.13 -29.20
C ASP A 61 22.55 0.69 -28.70
N LEU A 62 21.97 -0.27 -29.43
CA LEU A 62 22.02 -1.69 -29.05
C LEU A 62 23.45 -2.26 -29.04
N GLU A 63 24.39 -1.55 -29.66
CA GLU A 63 25.80 -1.91 -29.68
C GLU A 63 26.61 -1.36 -28.48
N ASP A 64 26.05 -0.44 -27.68
CA ASP A 64 26.74 0.16 -26.53
C ASP A 64 26.89 -0.85 -25.37
N ASP A 65 28.13 -1.20 -25.04
CA ASP A 65 28.44 -2.19 -24.00
C ASP A 65 28.03 -1.74 -22.59
N CYS A 66 28.02 -0.43 -22.30
CA CYS A 66 27.55 0.08 -21.02
C CYS A 66 26.03 -0.10 -20.90
N TYR A 67 25.28 0.14 -21.98
CA TYR A 67 23.84 -0.11 -22.00
C TYR A 67 23.51 -1.60 -21.85
N LYS A 68 24.21 -2.49 -22.56
CA LYS A 68 24.01 -3.95 -22.40
C LYS A 68 24.19 -4.38 -20.96
N LYS A 69 25.30 -3.96 -20.33
CA LYS A 69 25.57 -4.26 -18.92
C LYS A 69 24.48 -3.72 -18.00
N TYR A 70 24.02 -2.50 -18.24
CA TYR A 70 22.93 -1.89 -17.47
C TYR A 70 21.63 -2.72 -17.51
N VAL A 71 21.30 -3.27 -18.69
CA VAL A 71 20.11 -4.14 -18.88
C VAL A 71 20.34 -5.53 -18.26
N GLU A 72 21.51 -6.13 -18.45
CA GLU A 72 21.85 -7.44 -17.88
C GLU A 72 21.87 -7.45 -16.34
N GLU A 73 22.23 -6.32 -15.72
CA GLU A 73 22.20 -6.14 -14.27
C GLU A 73 20.79 -5.81 -13.72
N GLU A 74 19.75 -5.80 -14.58
CA GLU A 74 18.34 -5.59 -14.20
C GLU A 74 18.14 -4.38 -13.26
N ILE A 75 18.93 -3.33 -13.46
CA ILE A 75 19.03 -2.22 -12.51
C ILE A 75 17.69 -1.49 -12.34
N TYR A 76 16.89 -1.40 -13.41
CA TYR A 76 15.59 -0.74 -13.35
C TYR A 76 14.61 -1.58 -12.52
N GLU A 77 14.44 -2.84 -12.88
CA GLU A 77 13.52 -3.81 -12.30
C GLU A 77 13.81 -3.99 -10.80
N GLU A 78 15.06 -4.24 -10.43
CA GLU A 78 15.44 -4.38 -9.02
C GLU A 78 15.12 -3.11 -8.21
N THR A 79 15.29 -1.93 -8.82
CA THR A 79 15.01 -0.66 -8.10
C THR A 79 13.50 -0.42 -8.00
N GLU A 80 12.72 -0.83 -8.99
CA GLU A 80 11.26 -0.75 -8.97
C GLU A 80 10.69 -1.57 -7.82
N ASP A 81 11.16 -2.81 -7.65
CA ASP A 81 10.74 -3.68 -6.54
C ASP A 81 11.06 -3.05 -5.18
N ILE A 82 12.26 -2.47 -5.03
CA ILE A 82 12.65 -1.76 -3.80
C ILE A 82 11.76 -0.54 -3.56
N TYR A 83 11.44 0.22 -4.60
CA TYR A 83 10.53 1.37 -4.51
C TYR A 83 9.13 0.95 -4.07
N ILE A 84 8.57 -0.09 -4.69
CA ILE A 84 7.25 -0.63 -4.36
C ILE A 84 7.22 -1.15 -2.92
N GLU A 85 8.21 -1.94 -2.51
CA GLU A 85 8.32 -2.44 -1.14
C GLU A 85 8.35 -1.26 -0.16
N TYR A 86 9.23 -0.29 -0.43
CA TYR A 86 9.42 0.84 0.47
C TYR A 86 8.17 1.71 0.60
N LYS A 87 7.54 2.05 -0.53
CA LYS A 87 6.30 2.83 -0.55
C LYS A 87 5.17 2.09 0.16
N SER A 88 5.07 0.78 -0.04
CA SER A 88 4.08 -0.07 0.64
C SER A 88 4.27 -0.09 2.15
N MET A 89 5.51 -0.20 2.62
CA MET A 89 5.81 -0.16 4.06
C MET A 89 5.47 1.19 4.70
N LEU A 90 5.76 2.30 4.00
CA LEU A 90 5.41 3.65 4.45
C LEU A 90 3.89 3.81 4.56
N ARG A 91 3.14 3.41 3.53
CA ARG A 91 1.68 3.46 3.51
C ARG A 91 1.05 2.57 4.60
N CYS A 92 1.56 1.36 4.78
CA CYS A 92 1.12 0.47 5.86
C CYS A 92 1.35 1.09 7.24
N THR A 93 2.47 1.79 7.43
CA THR A 93 2.77 2.47 8.70
C THR A 93 1.83 3.65 8.92
N LEU A 94 1.58 4.48 7.90
CA LEU A 94 0.60 5.57 7.97
C LEU A 94 -0.80 5.07 8.34
N ASN A 95 -1.26 3.99 7.70
CA ASN A 95 -2.57 3.40 7.98
C ASN A 95 -2.70 2.88 9.43
N LYS A 96 -1.59 2.45 10.05
CA LYS A 96 -1.57 2.04 11.46
C LYS A 96 -1.55 3.23 12.43
N LEU A 97 -1.03 4.37 11.99
CA LEU A 97 -0.95 5.60 12.78
C LEU A 97 -2.24 6.43 12.70
N SER A 98 -2.99 6.33 11.60
CA SER A 98 -4.32 6.91 11.48
C SER A 98 -5.31 6.10 12.32
N PRO A 99 -5.81 6.63 13.45
CA PRO A 99 -6.98 6.04 14.08
C PRO A 99 -8.15 6.36 13.16
N VAL A 100 -8.53 5.42 12.28
CA VAL A 100 -9.90 5.46 11.78
C VAL A 100 -10.77 5.32 13.01
N SER A 101 -11.33 6.45 13.44
CA SER A 101 -12.31 6.54 14.51
C SER A 101 -13.48 5.63 14.15
N LEU A 102 -13.50 4.45 14.75
CA LEU A 102 -14.72 3.64 14.91
C LEU A 102 -15.55 4.12 16.11
N GLU A 103 -15.27 5.32 16.63
CA GLU A 103 -16.03 5.94 17.72
C GLU A 103 -17.12 6.84 17.14
N SER A 104 -18.09 6.23 16.46
CA SER A 104 -19.38 6.88 16.17
C SER A 104 -20.49 5.83 16.01
N CYS A 105 -20.68 4.99 17.04
CA CYS A 105 -21.90 4.22 17.30
C CYS A 105 -21.97 3.81 18.78
N LYS A 106 -21.80 4.77 19.71
CA LYS A 106 -22.20 4.59 21.11
C LYS A 106 -22.95 5.83 21.56
N GLN A 107 -24.18 6.00 21.08
CA GLN A 107 -25.15 6.83 21.78
C GLN A 107 -26.50 6.13 21.87
N ASN A 108 -26.86 5.89 23.13
CA ASN A 108 -28.18 5.75 23.74
C ASN A 108 -29.16 4.68 23.23
N SER A 109 -29.36 3.68 24.09
CA SER A 109 -30.67 3.48 24.74
C SER A 109 -30.54 2.63 26.01
N ASN A 110 -30.83 3.25 27.15
CA ASN A 110 -31.14 2.53 28.39
C ASN A 110 -32.46 1.76 28.22
N SER A 111 -32.48 0.48 28.61
CA SER A 111 -33.55 -0.15 29.42
C SER A 111 -33.23 -1.62 29.72
N ALA A 112 -33.60 -2.05 30.92
CA ALA A 112 -33.14 -3.22 31.65
C ALA A 112 -33.70 -4.58 31.18
N THR A 113 -32.95 -5.67 31.43
CA THR A 113 -33.29 -6.85 32.28
C THR A 113 -32.62 -8.15 31.80
N ASN A 114 -31.77 -8.70 32.69
CA ASN A 114 -31.61 -10.11 33.10
C ASN A 114 -31.49 -11.31 32.10
N VAL A 115 -30.41 -12.09 32.32
CA VAL A 115 -30.31 -13.59 32.38
C VAL A 115 -29.44 -14.32 31.32
N HIS A 116 -28.39 -14.97 31.86
CA HIS A 116 -27.65 -16.21 31.51
C HIS A 116 -27.00 -16.51 30.14
N THR A 117 -25.69 -16.81 30.24
CA THR A 117 -24.90 -17.90 29.65
C THR A 117 -25.25 -18.42 28.25
N HIS A 118 -24.33 -18.27 27.29
CA HIS A 118 -23.78 -19.36 26.47
C HIS A 118 -22.67 -18.80 25.55
N SER A 119 -21.48 -19.39 25.65
CA SER A 119 -20.41 -19.22 24.66
C SER A 119 -20.90 -19.72 23.30
N SER A 120 -21.14 -18.79 22.37
CA SER A 120 -21.23 -19.10 20.95
C SER A 120 -20.42 -18.01 20.24
N VAL A 121 -19.37 -18.44 19.54
CA VAL A 121 -18.66 -17.60 18.57
C VAL A 121 -19.68 -17.30 17.48
N LYS A 122 -20.43 -16.21 17.65
CA LYS A 122 -21.24 -15.66 16.57
C LYS A 122 -20.26 -15.01 15.61
N LEU A 123 -20.13 -15.59 14.42
CA LEU A 123 -19.53 -14.90 13.28
C LEU A 123 -20.13 -13.50 13.21
N PRO A 124 -19.34 -12.46 12.91
CA PRO A 124 -19.92 -11.16 12.61
C PRO A 124 -20.88 -11.37 11.45
N GLU A 125 -22.17 -11.19 11.75
CA GLU A 125 -23.26 -11.25 10.79
C GLU A 125 -22.89 -10.27 9.68
N ILE A 126 -22.63 -10.81 8.48
CA ILE A 126 -22.20 -10.01 7.34
C ILE A 126 -23.41 -9.16 6.95
N CYS A 127 -23.46 -7.95 7.48
CA CYS A 127 -24.47 -6.96 7.12
C CYS A 127 -24.24 -6.56 5.66
N ILE A 128 -24.89 -7.26 4.74
CA ILE A 128 -24.96 -6.85 3.34
C ILE A 128 -25.66 -5.49 3.35
N PRO A 129 -24.99 -4.41 2.92
CA PRO A 129 -25.66 -3.13 2.81
C PRO A 129 -26.82 -3.24 1.84
N LYS A 130 -28.02 -2.86 2.28
CA LYS A 130 -29.17 -2.74 1.38
C LYS A 130 -29.00 -1.43 0.61
N PHE A 131 -28.70 -1.53 -0.69
CA PHE A 131 -28.64 -0.36 -1.56
C PHE A 131 -30.04 0.22 -1.72
N SER A 132 -30.22 1.49 -1.34
CA SER A 132 -31.52 2.17 -1.37
C SER A 132 -31.91 2.69 -2.76
N GLY A 133 -31.05 2.53 -3.77
CA GLY A 133 -31.27 3.04 -5.13
C GLY A 133 -30.81 4.49 -5.33
N LYS A 134 -30.29 5.17 -4.30
CA LYS A 134 -29.81 6.55 -4.40
C LYS A 134 -28.40 6.63 -4.96
N TYR A 135 -28.21 7.44 -6.00
CA TYR A 135 -26.91 7.62 -6.65
C TYR A 135 -25.82 8.18 -5.69
N SER A 136 -26.19 9.01 -4.73
CA SER A 136 -25.27 9.57 -3.72
C SER A 136 -24.66 8.50 -2.79
N GLU A 137 -25.32 7.35 -2.63
CA GLU A 137 -24.86 6.24 -1.78
C GLU A 137 -24.08 5.18 -2.57
N TRP A 138 -23.99 5.32 -3.90
CA TRP A 138 -23.35 4.34 -4.79
C TRP A 138 -21.84 4.23 -4.56
N ALA A 139 -21.14 5.35 -4.39
CA ALA A 139 -19.70 5.34 -4.15
C ALA A 139 -19.37 4.63 -2.81
N THR A 140 -20.12 4.97 -1.75
CA THR A 140 -19.98 4.35 -0.43
C THR A 140 -20.37 2.87 -0.43
N PHE A 141 -21.44 2.50 -1.14
CA PHE A 141 -21.85 1.11 -1.32
C PHE A 141 -20.78 0.31 -2.08
N LYS A 142 -20.25 0.86 -3.17
CA LYS A 142 -19.21 0.22 -3.99
C LYS A 142 -17.93 -0.01 -3.18
N ASP A 143 -17.44 1.01 -2.47
CA ASP A 143 -16.23 0.89 -1.66
C ASP A 143 -16.42 -0.12 -0.51
N MET A 144 -17.58 -0.13 0.13
CA MET A 144 -17.88 -1.08 1.20
C MET A 144 -18.05 -2.52 0.69
N PHE A 145 -18.70 -2.71 -0.47
CA PHE A 145 -18.85 -4.00 -1.12
C PHE A 145 -17.50 -4.56 -1.58
N THR A 146 -16.65 -3.72 -2.18
CA THR A 146 -15.28 -4.08 -2.57
C THR A 146 -14.45 -4.44 -1.34
N SER A 147 -14.54 -3.67 -0.24
CA SER A 147 -13.83 -4.00 1.01
C SER A 147 -14.33 -5.30 1.64
N LEU A 148 -15.63 -5.60 1.60
CA LEU A 148 -16.21 -6.86 2.10
C LEU A 148 -15.69 -8.08 1.34
N ILE A 149 -15.50 -7.97 0.03
CA ILE A 149 -14.94 -9.04 -0.81
C ILE A 149 -13.43 -9.21 -0.58
N HIS A 150 -12.68 -8.12 -0.39
CA HIS A 150 -11.22 -8.18 -0.23
C HIS A 150 -10.75 -8.46 1.21
N CYS A 151 -11.56 -8.14 2.24
CA CYS A 151 -11.20 -8.39 3.64
C CYS A 151 -11.44 -9.83 4.11
N ASN A 152 -12.02 -10.70 3.27
CA ASN A 152 -12.37 -12.06 3.67
C ASN A 152 -11.49 -13.13 2.99
N ASN A 153 -10.18 -13.08 3.24
CA ASN A 153 -9.24 -14.14 2.85
C ASN A 153 -9.37 -15.43 3.71
N SER A 154 -10.35 -15.50 4.62
CA SER A 154 -10.67 -16.70 5.41
C SER A 154 -11.86 -17.51 4.84
N LEU A 155 -12.49 -17.09 3.75
CA LEU A 155 -13.53 -17.87 3.10
C LEU A 155 -12.90 -18.72 1.99
N GLU A 156 -12.72 -19.99 2.34
CA GLU A 156 -12.43 -21.12 1.47
C GLU A 156 -13.30 -21.06 0.19
N ASN A 157 -12.72 -21.45 -0.94
CA ASN A 157 -13.29 -21.34 -2.30
C ASN A 157 -14.73 -21.86 -2.49
N VAL A 158 -15.26 -22.60 -1.52
CA VAL A 158 -16.60 -23.20 -1.55
C VAL A 158 -17.73 -22.20 -1.25
N GLN A 159 -17.48 -21.11 -0.50
CA GLN A 159 -18.54 -20.14 -0.15
C GLN A 159 -18.77 -19.03 -1.20
N LYS A 160 -17.86 -18.88 -2.18
CA LYS A 160 -18.06 -17.97 -3.32
C LYS A 160 -19.13 -18.45 -4.30
N LEU A 161 -19.49 -19.75 -4.27
CA LEU A 161 -20.42 -20.34 -5.23
C LEU A 161 -21.90 -20.21 -4.81
N GLN A 162 -22.18 -19.77 -3.59
CA GLN A 162 -23.54 -19.69 -3.05
C GLN A 162 -24.21 -18.32 -3.22
N ILE A 163 -23.52 -17.38 -3.90
CA ILE A 163 -23.99 -16.02 -4.23
C ILE A 163 -24.09 -15.82 -5.76
N ILE A 164 -24.11 -16.91 -6.53
CA ILE A 164 -24.62 -16.92 -7.91
C ILE A 164 -25.99 -17.59 -7.87
#